data_AF-A0A0R3R078-F1
#
_entry.id   AF-A0A0R3R078-F1
#
_cell.length_a   1.000
_cell.length_b   1.000
_cell.length_c   1.000
_cell.angle_alpha   90.00
_cell.angle_beta   90.00
_cell.angle_gamma   90.00
#
_symmetry.space_group_name_H-M   'P 1'
#
loop_
_entity.id
_entity.type
_entity.pdbx_description
1 polymer ?
#
loop_
_entity_poly.entity_id
_entity_poly.type
_entity_poly.pdbx_seq_one_letter_code
_entity_poly.pdbx_strand_id
1 'polypeptide(L)'
;MDALICKQCQKLGCWRVEESTKPWYCSDYNEPATLFATCIRYFALNEEEFSTLPELLFQKIESLKYEMSIIGKMHQEDITLDLSWIVVGNDGNLDWRKTYAKCYREMLPDHFFIFAAMNGIATKALWERLFYSEQHKILNSFYELIRNTARLMSHPAEFYELRNKSILSAAQYGWPAAVCAWIGLRNNTLNNINYQEELVGNFFEGPMYDLSFCLRQTILVAIINGQFHLLHYLPAVNFTDSYDLFPFAYGEMFLRFFRELINYPATETFFNEKLSDCLKPIARILYASMSFLDFYRLGQMIVNIRDIKTLNRIKRFLHDISN
;
A
#
# COMPACT_ATOMS: atom_id res chain seq x y z
N MET A 1 -26.58 -3.51 10.26
CA MET A 1 -26.83 -2.40 9.33
C MET A 1 -25.82 -2.55 8.21
N ASP A 2 -26.33 -2.89 7.03
CA ASP A 2 -25.54 -3.36 5.89
C ASP A 2 -24.59 -2.28 5.36
N ALA A 3 -23.33 -2.65 5.16
CA ALA A 3 -22.33 -1.79 4.55
C ALA A 3 -22.74 -1.45 3.10
N LEU A 4 -23.04 -0.18 2.86
CA LEU A 4 -23.31 0.38 1.53
C LEU A 4 -22.00 0.38 0.72
N ILE A 5 -21.76 -0.71 0.01
CA ILE A 5 -20.79 -0.72 -1.09
C ILE A 5 -21.36 0.24 -2.15
N CYS A 6 -20.57 1.25 -2.55
CA CYS A 6 -20.91 2.09 -3.70
C CYS A 6 -21.27 1.19 -4.89
N LYS A 7 -22.41 1.43 -5.57
CA LYS A 7 -22.90 0.60 -6.68
C LYS A 7 -21.85 0.34 -7.78
N GLN A 8 -20.82 1.18 -7.86
CA GLN A 8 -19.68 1.04 -8.76
C GLN A 8 -18.70 -0.06 -8.33
N CYS A 9 -18.47 -0.23 -7.02
CA CYS A 9 -17.63 -1.30 -6.46
C CYS A 9 -18.32 -2.69 -6.50
N GLN A 10 -19.65 -2.73 -6.46
CA GLN A 10 -20.42 -3.98 -6.66
C GLN A 10 -20.30 -4.54 -8.07
N LYS A 11 -20.16 -3.68 -9.09
CA LYS A 11 -20.01 -4.11 -10.50
C LYS A 11 -18.64 -4.73 -10.81
N LEU A 12 -17.63 -4.52 -9.96
CA LEU A 12 -16.25 -4.95 -10.20
C LEU A 12 -15.88 -6.30 -9.54
N GLY A 13 -16.84 -7.02 -8.97
CA GLY A 13 -16.60 -8.37 -8.45
C GLY A 13 -15.66 -8.42 -7.24
N CYS A 14 -15.64 -7.38 -6.39
CA CYS A 14 -14.91 -7.40 -5.14
C CYS A 14 -15.50 -8.47 -4.20
N TRP A 15 -14.71 -9.52 -3.92
CA TRP A 15 -15.11 -10.60 -3.01
C TRP A 15 -15.30 -10.06 -1.59
N ARG A 16 -16.45 -10.36 -0.98
CA ARG A 16 -16.67 -10.17 0.45
C ARG A 16 -15.77 -11.14 1.20
N VAL A 17 -14.88 -10.62 2.05
CA VAL A 17 -14.41 -11.35 3.22
C VAL A 17 -15.23 -10.84 4.39
N GLU A 18 -16.00 -11.72 5.03
CA GLU A 18 -16.71 -11.39 6.28
C GLU A 18 -15.68 -11.17 7.38
N GLU A 19 -15.22 -9.93 7.50
CA GLU A 19 -14.30 -9.50 8.55
C GLU A 19 -14.81 -8.23 9.22
N SER A 20 -14.55 -8.14 10.52
CA SER A 20 -15.09 -7.14 11.44
C SER A 20 -14.93 -5.70 10.94
N THR A 21 -16.05 -5.03 10.69
CA THR A 21 -16.16 -3.61 10.26
C THR A 21 -16.02 -2.59 11.40
N LYS A 22 -15.46 -2.98 12.56
CA LYS A 22 -15.41 -2.10 13.73
C LYS A 22 -14.34 -1.01 13.56
N PRO A 23 -14.70 0.28 13.69
CA PRO A 23 -13.74 1.38 13.70
C PRO A 23 -12.72 1.25 14.82
N TRP A 24 -11.55 1.86 14.63
CA TRP A 24 -10.57 2.04 15.70
C TRP A 24 -11.05 3.06 16.75
N TYR A 25 -10.84 2.73 18.02
CA TYR A 25 -11.10 3.56 19.19
C TYR A 25 -9.89 3.56 20.13
N CYS A 26 -9.69 4.66 20.85
CA CYS A 26 -8.63 4.78 21.86
C CYS A 26 -8.68 3.68 22.96
N SER A 27 -9.86 3.05 23.16
CA SER A 27 -10.09 1.96 24.12
C SER A 27 -9.59 0.59 23.68
N ASP A 28 -9.23 0.39 22.40
CA ASP A 28 -8.88 -0.93 21.85
C ASP A 28 -7.60 -1.54 22.42
N TYR A 29 -6.81 -0.74 23.11
CA TYR A 29 -5.55 -1.14 23.74
C TYR A 29 -5.71 -2.09 24.93
N ASN A 30 -6.87 -2.12 25.58
CA ASN A 30 -6.99 -2.72 26.92
C ASN A 30 -7.04 -4.25 26.94
N GLU A 31 -7.04 -4.90 25.77
CA GLU A 31 -7.03 -6.35 25.68
C GLU A 31 -5.59 -6.90 25.71
N PRO A 32 -5.24 -7.79 26.66
CA PRO A 32 -3.92 -8.37 26.73
C PRO A 32 -3.64 -9.25 25.49
N ALA A 33 -2.40 -9.19 24.99
CA ALA A 33 -1.96 -10.08 23.93
C ALA A 33 -1.88 -11.53 24.43
N THR A 34 -2.21 -12.48 23.56
CA THR A 34 -2.00 -13.90 23.86
C THR A 34 -0.51 -14.23 23.91
N LEU A 35 -0.16 -15.31 24.60
CA LEU A 35 1.21 -15.84 24.61
C LEU A 35 1.69 -16.13 23.18
N PHE A 36 0.82 -16.70 22.34
CA PHE A 36 1.13 -16.96 20.94
C PHE A 36 1.52 -15.67 20.20
N ALA A 37 0.68 -14.63 20.24
CA ALA A 37 0.97 -13.34 19.61
C ALA A 37 2.26 -12.71 20.13
N THR A 38 2.51 -12.83 21.44
CA THR A 38 3.72 -12.31 22.09
C THR A 38 4.98 -13.03 21.59
N CYS A 39 4.95 -14.36 21.49
CA CYS A 39 6.08 -15.14 20.98
C CYS A 39 6.33 -14.87 19.50
N ILE A 40 5.29 -14.85 18.67
CA ILE A 40 5.42 -14.55 17.22
C ILE A 40 6.05 -13.17 17.03
N ARG A 41 5.57 -12.16 17.77
CA ARG A 41 6.13 -10.81 17.74
C ARG A 41 7.58 -10.78 18.20
N TYR A 42 7.91 -11.47 19.30
CA TYR A 42 9.27 -11.55 19.81
C TYR A 42 10.23 -12.09 18.74
N PHE A 43 9.87 -13.20 18.10
CA PHE A 43 10.69 -13.81 17.05
C PHE A 43 10.71 -13.02 15.74
N ALA A 44 9.71 -12.19 15.47
CA ALA A 44 9.74 -11.29 14.32
C ALA A 44 10.61 -10.04 14.57
N LEU A 45 10.69 -9.56 15.82
CA LEU A 45 11.50 -8.40 16.16
C LEU A 45 12.97 -8.74 16.45
N ASN A 46 13.22 -9.92 17.00
CA ASN A 46 14.56 -10.38 17.32
C ASN A 46 15.06 -11.33 16.23
N GLU A 47 16.23 -11.03 15.65
CA GLU A 47 16.90 -11.85 14.63
C GLU A 47 17.46 -13.16 15.22
N GLU A 48 16.65 -13.89 15.96
CA GLU A 48 17.04 -15.19 16.50
C GLU A 48 17.00 -16.25 15.40
N GLU A 49 18.03 -17.10 15.36
CA GLU A 49 18.08 -18.25 14.46
C GLU A 49 17.28 -19.42 15.07
N PHE A 50 16.32 -19.96 14.31
CA PHE A 50 15.48 -21.07 14.74
C PHE A 50 15.80 -22.32 13.94
N SER A 51 16.29 -23.38 14.59
CA SER A 51 16.63 -24.63 13.92
C SER A 51 15.50 -25.68 13.91
N THR A 52 14.39 -25.47 14.65
CA THR A 52 13.41 -26.54 14.94
C THR A 52 11.94 -26.11 14.97
N LEU A 53 11.56 -24.97 14.38
CA LEU A 53 10.14 -24.56 14.34
C LEU A 53 9.36 -25.35 13.26
N PRO A 54 8.10 -25.73 13.53
CA PRO A 54 7.17 -26.19 12.50
C PRO A 54 7.10 -25.21 11.33
N GLU A 55 7.06 -25.74 10.10
CA GLU A 55 7.13 -24.93 8.87
C GLU A 55 6.07 -23.81 8.81
N LEU A 56 4.84 -24.08 9.25
CA LEU A 56 3.77 -23.09 9.32
C LEU A 56 4.10 -21.91 10.25
N LEU A 57 4.73 -22.17 11.40
CA LEU A 57 5.14 -21.13 12.35
C LEU A 57 6.32 -20.33 11.81
N PHE A 58 7.28 -21.01 11.17
CA PHE A 58 8.39 -20.36 10.49
C PHE A 58 7.89 -19.40 9.41
N GLN A 59 7.02 -19.87 8.51
CA GLN A 59 6.42 -19.05 7.46
C GLN A 59 5.68 -17.83 8.03
N LYS A 60 4.95 -18.01 9.14
CA LYS A 60 4.24 -16.93 9.81
C LYS A 60 5.19 -15.86 10.38
N ILE A 61 6.27 -16.28 11.02
CA ILE A 61 7.28 -15.36 11.57
C ILE A 61 7.98 -14.60 10.45
N GLU A 62 8.39 -15.28 9.39
CA GLU A 62 9.04 -14.65 8.24
C GLU A 62 8.10 -13.68 7.50
N SER A 63 6.81 -14.01 7.40
CA SER A 63 5.76 -13.09 6.90
C SER A 63 5.69 -11.82 7.74
N LEU A 64 5.64 -11.97 9.06
CA LEU A 64 5.54 -10.83 9.96
C LEU A 64 6.81 -9.97 9.95
N LYS A 65 8.00 -10.59 9.89
CA LYS A 65 9.27 -9.88 9.70
C LYS A 65 9.26 -9.04 8.44
N TYR A 66 8.76 -9.62 7.35
CA TYR A 66 8.66 -8.93 6.07
C TYR A 66 7.74 -7.71 6.16
N GLU A 67 6.54 -7.87 6.73
CA GLU A 67 5.59 -6.77 6.93
C GLU A 67 6.16 -5.68 7.85
N MET A 68 6.77 -6.04 8.98
CA MET A 68 7.37 -5.08 9.90
C MET A 68 8.53 -4.30 9.26
N SER A 69 9.34 -4.96 8.43
CA SER A 69 10.40 -4.32 7.64
C SER A 69 9.84 -3.29 6.67
N ILE A 70 8.74 -3.60 5.98
CA ILE A 70 8.03 -2.65 5.11
C ILE A 70 7.51 -1.46 5.93
N ILE A 71 6.85 -1.72 7.06
CA ILE A 71 6.29 -0.67 7.92
C ILE A 71 7.38 0.25 8.43
N GLY A 72 8.52 -0.30 8.86
CA GLY A 72 9.67 0.50 9.26
C GLY A 72 10.11 1.44 8.14
N LYS A 73 10.35 0.89 6.94
CA LYS A 73 10.78 1.67 5.77
C LYS A 73 9.79 2.75 5.36
N MET A 74 8.48 2.46 5.38
CA MET A 74 7.42 3.39 4.98
C MET A 74 7.36 4.66 5.84
N HIS A 75 7.84 4.61 7.08
CA HIS A 75 7.69 5.70 8.05
C HIS A 75 9.02 6.36 8.45
N GLN A 76 10.17 5.74 8.13
CA GLN A 76 11.49 6.08 8.66
C GLN A 76 11.97 7.52 8.35
N GLU A 77 11.52 8.12 7.24
CA GLU A 77 11.98 9.45 6.81
C GLU A 77 11.24 10.60 7.52
N ASP A 78 9.98 10.40 7.93
CA ASP A 78 9.11 11.48 8.42
C ASP A 78 8.85 11.43 9.92
N ILE A 79 8.84 10.22 10.49
CA ILE A 79 8.48 10.01 11.90
C ILE A 79 9.38 8.93 12.51
N THR A 80 9.63 9.07 13.81
CA THR A 80 10.25 8.01 14.58
C THR A 80 9.18 7.01 14.99
N LEU A 81 9.03 5.93 14.22
CA LEU A 81 8.20 4.79 14.57
C LEU A 81 9.07 3.71 15.23
N ASP A 82 8.83 3.43 16.50
CA ASP A 82 9.41 2.25 17.15
C ASP A 82 8.62 1.01 16.74
N LEU A 83 9.29 0.03 16.11
CA LEU A 83 8.69 -1.25 15.72
C LEU A 83 8.12 -2.02 16.92
N SER A 84 8.57 -1.71 18.14
CA SER A 84 8.00 -2.23 19.38
C SER A 84 6.56 -1.74 19.65
N TRP A 85 6.06 -0.76 18.89
CA TRP A 85 4.67 -0.31 18.99
C TRP A 85 3.72 -1.09 18.09
N ILE A 86 4.26 -1.87 17.15
CA ILE A 86 3.49 -2.75 16.29
C ILE A 86 2.91 -3.90 17.12
N VAL A 87 1.59 -4.03 17.10
CA VAL A 87 0.85 -5.04 17.84
C VAL A 87 0.52 -6.21 16.93
N VAL A 88 0.67 -7.42 17.46
CA VAL A 88 0.32 -8.68 16.78
C VAL A 88 -0.95 -9.23 17.42
N GLY A 89 -1.90 -9.62 16.58
CA GLY A 89 -3.18 -10.21 16.95
C GLY A 89 -3.04 -11.69 17.35
N ASN A 90 -4.14 -12.25 17.84
CA ASN A 90 -4.18 -13.65 18.30
C ASN A 90 -4.00 -14.68 17.17
N ASP A 91 -4.18 -14.25 15.92
CA ASP A 91 -3.93 -15.01 14.71
C ASP A 91 -2.47 -14.91 14.21
N GLY A 92 -1.63 -14.17 14.93
CA GLY A 92 -0.23 -13.92 14.59
C GLY A 92 -0.03 -12.92 13.45
N ASN A 93 -1.08 -12.24 12.99
CA ASN A 93 -0.99 -11.15 12.01
C ASN A 93 -0.88 -9.80 12.71
N LEU A 94 -0.59 -8.75 11.95
CA LEU A 94 -0.64 -7.38 12.45
C LEU A 94 -2.05 -6.99 12.90
N ASP A 95 -2.16 -6.51 14.13
CA ASP A 95 -3.36 -5.86 14.63
C ASP A 95 -3.20 -4.35 14.44
N TRP A 96 -3.58 -3.87 13.25
CA TRP A 96 -3.47 -2.46 12.89
C TRP A 96 -4.28 -1.55 13.82
N ARG A 97 -5.43 -2.02 14.29
CA ARG A 97 -6.27 -1.29 15.24
C ARG A 97 -5.54 -1.06 16.57
N LYS A 98 -4.98 -2.10 17.17
CA LYS A 98 -4.18 -1.94 18.41
C LYS A 98 -2.87 -1.19 18.17
N THR A 99 -2.27 -1.35 17.00
CA THR A 99 -1.06 -0.60 16.59
C THR A 99 -1.35 0.90 16.53
N TYR A 100 -2.44 1.33 15.89
CA TYR A 100 -2.86 2.73 15.86
C TYR A 100 -3.13 3.27 17.26
N ALA A 101 -3.75 2.47 18.13
CA ALA A 101 -3.98 2.84 19.53
C ALA A 101 -2.67 3.10 20.29
N LYS A 102 -1.67 2.24 20.06
CA LYS A 102 -0.35 2.37 20.67
C LYS A 102 0.37 3.59 20.13
N CYS A 103 0.48 3.75 18.82
CA CYS A 103 1.13 4.92 18.19
C CYS A 103 0.50 6.24 18.64
N TYR A 104 -0.83 6.31 18.76
CA TYR A 104 -1.53 7.52 19.22
C TYR A 104 -1.12 7.95 20.64
N ARG A 105 -0.75 7.00 21.52
CA ARG A 105 -0.34 7.29 22.90
C ARG A 105 1.13 7.65 23.01
N GLU A 106 1.97 7.03 22.20
CA GLU A 106 3.43 7.14 22.32
C GLU A 106 4.02 8.24 21.42
N MET A 107 3.35 8.60 20.32
CA MET A 107 3.81 9.65 19.40
C MET A 107 3.38 11.05 19.84
N LEU A 108 4.21 12.03 19.47
CA LEU A 108 3.82 13.44 19.51
C LEU A 108 2.60 13.70 18.59
N PRO A 109 1.73 14.67 18.90
CA PRO A 109 0.52 14.92 18.12
C PRO A 109 0.76 15.16 16.63
N ASP A 110 1.77 15.97 16.27
CA ASP A 110 2.11 16.27 14.88
C ASP A 110 2.64 15.03 14.12
N HIS A 111 3.51 14.25 14.77
CA HIS A 111 4.01 12.99 14.24
C HIS A 111 2.88 11.96 14.08
N PHE A 112 1.95 11.90 15.06
CA PHE A 112 0.81 11.01 14.95
C PHE A 112 -0.13 11.42 13.82
N PHE A 113 -0.33 12.72 13.57
CA PHE A 113 -1.11 13.16 12.42
C PHE A 113 -0.46 12.71 11.10
N ILE A 114 0.86 12.82 10.98
CA ILE A 114 1.61 12.33 9.81
C ILE A 114 1.45 10.81 9.65
N PHE A 115 1.66 10.06 10.74
CA PHE A 115 1.40 8.62 10.78
C PHE A 115 -0.03 8.28 10.33
N ALA A 116 -1.02 9.02 10.84
CA ALA A 116 -2.42 8.84 10.51
C ALA A 116 -2.70 9.15 9.02
N ALA A 117 -2.03 10.15 8.44
CA ALA A 117 -2.16 10.46 7.02
C ALA A 117 -1.59 9.33 6.15
N MET A 118 -0.40 8.81 6.47
CA MET A 118 0.24 7.67 5.79
C MET A 118 -0.60 6.39 5.90
N ASN A 119 -1.29 6.19 7.03
CA ASN A 119 -2.12 5.02 7.27
C ASN A 119 -3.60 5.24 6.90
N GLY A 120 -3.96 6.35 6.25
CA GLY A 120 -5.33 6.57 5.80
C GLY A 120 -6.36 6.59 6.95
N ILE A 121 -5.99 7.09 8.12
CA ILE A 121 -6.83 7.20 9.33
C ILE A 121 -6.86 8.63 9.89
N ALA A 122 -6.33 9.62 9.17
CA ALA A 122 -6.34 11.00 9.62
C ALA A 122 -7.76 11.55 9.71
N THR A 123 -8.06 12.33 10.74
CA THR A 123 -9.40 12.89 10.92
C THR A 123 -9.32 14.37 11.25
N LYS A 124 -10.44 15.08 11.06
CA LYS A 124 -10.57 16.48 11.45
C LYS A 124 -10.31 16.68 12.95
N ALA A 125 -10.76 15.75 13.79
CA ALA A 125 -10.50 15.80 15.22
C ALA A 125 -9.01 15.68 15.58
N LEU A 126 -8.22 14.92 14.81
CA LEU A 126 -6.77 14.88 14.99
C LEU A 126 -6.13 16.20 14.57
N TRP A 127 -6.58 16.78 13.46
CA TRP A 127 -6.10 18.07 12.94
C TRP A 127 -6.35 19.24 13.91
N GLU A 128 -7.56 19.33 14.45
CA GLU A 128 -7.99 20.42 15.35
C GLU A 128 -7.28 20.42 16.70
N ARG A 129 -6.61 19.32 17.06
CA ARG A 129 -5.83 19.20 18.30
C ARG A 129 -4.42 19.72 18.20
N LEU A 130 -3.94 19.95 16.98
CA LEU A 130 -2.60 20.45 16.73
C LEU A 130 -2.51 21.94 17.03
N PHE A 131 -1.37 22.38 17.54
CA PHE A 131 -1.04 23.80 17.63
C PHE A 131 -0.84 24.40 16.24
N TYR A 132 -1.01 25.71 16.11
CA TYR A 132 -0.84 26.41 14.83
C TYR A 132 0.54 26.20 14.21
N SER A 133 1.59 26.15 15.03
CA SER A 133 2.97 25.85 14.58
C SER A 133 3.11 24.45 13.99
N GLU A 134 2.44 23.45 14.58
CA GLU A 134 2.43 22.07 14.11
C GLU A 134 1.64 21.96 12.80
N GLN A 135 0.47 22.58 12.73
CA GLN A 135 -0.33 22.66 11.50
C GLN A 135 0.47 23.30 10.36
N HIS A 136 1.17 24.39 10.63
CA HIS A 136 2.01 25.06 9.64
C HIS A 136 3.17 24.17 9.16
N LYS A 137 3.82 23.43 10.06
CA LYS A 137 4.87 22.46 9.71
C LYS A 137 4.32 21.38 8.77
N ILE A 138 3.16 20.79 9.09
CA ILE A 138 2.55 19.71 8.30
C ILE A 138 2.08 20.21 6.92
N LEU A 139 1.49 21.40 6.84
CA LEU A 139 1.08 22.00 5.57
C LEU A 139 2.27 22.29 4.63
N ASN A 140 3.48 22.39 5.17
CA ASN A 140 4.73 22.55 4.43
C ASN A 140 5.55 21.25 4.30
N SER A 141 5.00 20.09 4.67
CA SER A 141 5.67 18.79 4.51
C SER A 141 6.14 18.58 3.06
N PHE A 142 7.25 17.87 2.83
CA PHE A 142 7.71 17.54 1.49
C PHE A 142 6.75 16.61 0.73
N TYR A 143 6.07 15.72 1.45
CA TYR A 143 5.21 14.71 0.87
C TYR A 143 3.83 15.26 0.56
N GLU A 144 3.44 15.15 -0.70
CA GLU A 144 2.18 15.70 -1.19
C GLU A 144 0.96 15.08 -0.51
N LEU A 145 0.97 13.77 -0.25
CA LEU A 145 -0.09 13.10 0.53
C LEU A 145 -0.33 13.80 1.87
N ILE A 146 0.73 14.08 2.64
CA ILE A 146 0.63 14.63 4.00
C ILE A 146 0.01 16.03 3.93
N ARG A 147 0.55 16.90 3.06
CA ARG A 147 0.03 18.25 2.85
C ARG A 147 -1.43 18.23 2.42
N ASN A 148 -1.77 17.39 1.45
CA ASN A 148 -3.13 17.30 0.90
C ASN A 148 -4.11 16.73 1.93
N THR A 149 -3.68 15.79 2.76
CA THR A 149 -4.49 15.25 3.85
C THR A 149 -4.77 16.35 4.89
N ALA A 150 -3.77 17.15 5.26
CA ALA A 150 -3.97 18.32 6.13
C ALA A 150 -4.91 19.38 5.52
N ARG A 151 -4.72 19.69 4.23
CA ARG A 151 -5.63 20.60 3.49
C ARG A 151 -7.06 20.08 3.50
N LEU A 152 -7.26 18.78 3.28
CA LEU A 152 -8.57 18.16 3.28
C LEU A 152 -9.29 18.31 4.64
N MET A 153 -8.56 18.21 5.76
CA MET A 153 -9.15 18.40 7.09
C MET A 153 -9.67 19.83 7.31
N SER A 154 -9.05 20.82 6.66
CA SER A 154 -9.44 22.23 6.73
C SER A 154 -10.48 22.62 5.67
N HIS A 155 -10.37 22.03 4.47
CA HIS A 155 -11.17 22.38 3.29
C HIS A 155 -11.71 21.11 2.59
N PRO A 156 -12.74 20.45 3.15
CA PRO A 156 -13.28 19.21 2.57
C PRO A 156 -13.78 19.35 1.12
N ALA A 157 -14.18 20.56 0.71
CA ALA A 157 -14.62 20.86 -0.65
C ALA A 157 -13.53 20.61 -1.71
N GLU A 158 -12.24 20.65 -1.33
CA GLU A 158 -11.11 20.41 -2.24
C GLU A 158 -10.88 18.92 -2.54
N PHE A 159 -11.65 18.00 -1.97
CA PHE A 159 -11.41 16.55 -2.05
C PHE A 159 -11.13 16.07 -3.48
N TYR A 160 -12.00 16.43 -4.45
CA TYR A 160 -11.85 15.96 -5.83
C TYR A 160 -10.62 16.53 -6.54
N GLU A 161 -10.18 17.73 -6.19
CA GLU A 161 -8.98 18.36 -6.73
C GLU A 161 -7.71 17.71 -6.19
N LEU A 162 -7.71 17.35 -4.91
CA LEU A 162 -6.56 16.78 -4.21
C LEU A 162 -6.43 15.27 -4.41
N ARG A 163 -7.53 14.57 -4.72
CA ARG A 163 -7.62 13.11 -4.70
C ARG A 163 -6.56 12.41 -5.54
N ASN A 164 -6.50 12.69 -6.85
CA ASN A 164 -5.61 11.95 -7.75
C ASN A 164 -4.14 12.15 -7.36
N LYS A 165 -3.73 13.37 -7.03
CA LYS A 165 -2.33 13.65 -6.62
C LYS A 165 -1.98 12.93 -5.32
N SER A 166 -2.91 12.89 -4.37
CA SER A 166 -2.73 12.20 -3.09
C SER A 166 -2.61 10.68 -3.28
N ILE A 167 -3.43 10.09 -4.14
CA ILE A 167 -3.37 8.66 -4.47
C ILE A 167 -2.03 8.30 -5.12
N LEU A 168 -1.60 9.04 -6.13
CA LEU A 168 -0.35 8.76 -6.83
C LEU A 168 0.88 9.00 -5.93
N SER A 169 0.85 10.06 -5.11
CA SER A 169 1.89 10.28 -4.09
C SER A 169 1.94 9.12 -3.10
N ALA A 170 0.80 8.65 -2.59
CA ALA A 170 0.77 7.50 -1.68
C ALA A 170 1.29 6.21 -2.32
N ALA A 171 0.99 5.98 -3.61
CA ALA A 171 1.49 4.84 -4.36
C ALA A 171 3.02 4.89 -4.55
N GLN A 172 3.57 6.08 -4.79
CA GLN A 172 5.01 6.29 -4.97
C GLN A 172 5.80 5.92 -3.71
N TYR A 173 5.29 6.27 -2.52
CA TYR A 173 5.96 6.05 -1.24
C TYR A 173 5.54 4.75 -0.53
N GLY A 174 4.65 3.95 -1.13
CA GLY A 174 4.30 2.65 -0.56
C GLY A 174 3.30 2.70 0.59
N TRP A 175 2.34 3.63 0.58
CA TRP A 175 1.35 3.82 1.66
C TRP A 175 -0.04 3.25 1.30
N PRO A 176 -0.28 1.93 1.45
CA PRO A 176 -1.49 1.29 0.96
C PRO A 176 -2.78 1.76 1.61
N ALA A 177 -2.77 1.98 2.92
CA ALA A 177 -3.95 2.40 3.64
C ALA A 177 -4.39 3.81 3.23
N ALA A 178 -3.44 4.71 2.97
CA ALA A 178 -3.71 6.03 2.39
C ALA A 178 -4.27 5.95 0.96
N VAL A 179 -3.70 5.09 0.10
CA VAL A 179 -4.24 4.86 -1.24
C VAL A 179 -5.71 4.41 -1.15
N CYS A 180 -6.00 3.40 -0.33
CA CYS A 180 -7.36 2.92 -0.10
C CYS A 180 -8.28 4.05 0.40
N ALA A 181 -7.84 4.84 1.39
CA ALA A 181 -8.64 5.90 1.98
C ALA A 181 -9.02 7.02 0.99
N TRP A 182 -8.09 7.45 0.14
CA TRP A 182 -8.34 8.47 -0.88
C TRP A 182 -9.11 7.95 -2.09
N ILE A 183 -8.98 6.66 -2.43
CA ILE A 183 -9.84 6.02 -3.43
C ILE A 183 -11.27 5.84 -2.88
N GLY A 184 -11.44 5.75 -1.56
CA GLY A 184 -12.71 5.43 -0.92
C GLY A 184 -12.98 3.93 -0.81
N LEU A 185 -11.91 3.14 -0.76
CA LEU A 185 -11.95 1.71 -0.45
C LEU A 185 -11.64 1.51 1.03
N ARG A 186 -12.49 0.79 1.75
CA ARG A 186 -12.17 0.31 3.10
C ARG A 186 -11.50 -1.04 3.01
N ASN A 187 -10.31 -1.17 3.60
CA ASN A 187 -9.60 -2.42 3.76
C ASN A 187 -9.55 -2.76 5.26
N ASN A 188 -10.18 -3.88 5.63
CA ASN A 188 -10.29 -4.28 7.04
C ASN A 188 -8.94 -4.67 7.65
N THR A 189 -8.06 -5.29 6.87
CA THR A 189 -6.71 -5.64 7.31
C THR A 189 -5.94 -4.38 7.70
N LEU A 190 -5.94 -3.37 6.84
CA LEU A 190 -5.27 -2.08 7.10
C LEU A 190 -6.05 -1.18 8.07
N ASN A 191 -7.34 -1.47 8.29
CA ASN A 191 -8.25 -0.69 9.12
C ASN A 191 -8.26 0.82 8.76
N ASN A 192 -8.19 1.13 7.46
CA ASN A 192 -8.22 2.50 6.95
C ASN A 192 -9.66 3.05 6.90
N ILE A 193 -9.79 4.37 6.91
CA ILE A 193 -11.10 5.04 6.73
C ILE A 193 -11.36 5.36 5.26
N ASN A 194 -12.57 5.81 4.93
CA ASN A 194 -12.93 6.32 3.61
C ASN A 194 -13.05 7.84 3.68
N TYR A 195 -12.07 8.59 3.14
CA TYR A 195 -12.08 10.05 3.28
C TYR A 195 -13.28 10.72 2.61
N GLN A 196 -13.81 10.14 1.53
CA GLN A 196 -15.02 10.68 0.90
C GLN A 196 -16.22 10.54 1.83
N GLU A 197 -16.43 9.35 2.41
CA GLU A 197 -17.55 9.09 3.32
C GLU A 197 -17.44 9.89 4.62
N GLU A 198 -16.25 9.92 5.22
CA GLU A 198 -16.04 10.51 6.55
C GLU A 198 -15.97 12.05 6.53
N LEU A 199 -15.44 12.66 5.46
CA LEU A 199 -15.12 14.11 5.44
C LEU A 199 -15.97 14.93 4.48
N VAL A 200 -16.43 14.32 3.38
CA VAL A 200 -17.21 14.99 2.34
C VAL A 200 -18.70 14.65 2.47
N GLY A 201 -19.00 13.42 2.88
CA GLY A 201 -20.37 12.89 2.92
C GLY A 201 -20.97 12.68 1.52
N ASN A 202 -22.23 12.28 1.48
CA ASN A 202 -22.97 12.07 0.21
C ASN A 202 -23.42 13.39 -0.46
N PHE A 203 -22.99 14.54 0.06
CA PHE A 203 -23.52 15.85 -0.33
C PHE A 203 -22.95 16.40 -1.64
N PHE A 204 -21.81 15.87 -2.09
CA PHE A 204 -21.18 16.30 -3.32
C PHE A 204 -21.31 15.20 -4.37
N GLU A 205 -22.14 15.44 -5.39
CA GLU A 205 -22.06 14.70 -6.66
C GLU A 205 -20.76 15.10 -7.34
N GLY A 206 -19.68 14.40 -7.00
CA GLY A 206 -18.39 14.56 -7.65
C GLY A 206 -18.46 14.22 -9.15
N PRO A 207 -17.45 14.65 -9.92
CA PRO A 207 -17.31 14.21 -11.31
C PRO A 207 -17.31 12.68 -11.38
N MET A 208 -17.83 12.14 -12.48
CA MET A 208 -17.82 10.70 -12.73
C MET A 208 -16.39 10.18 -12.63
N TYR A 209 -16.11 9.43 -11.58
CA TYR A 209 -14.77 8.96 -11.27
C TYR A 209 -14.55 7.59 -11.91
N ASP A 210 -13.61 7.53 -12.86
CA ASP A 210 -13.15 6.27 -13.40
C ASP A 210 -12.16 5.62 -12.43
N LEU A 211 -12.72 4.83 -11.52
CA LEU A 211 -11.96 4.02 -10.56
C LEU A 211 -10.99 3.06 -11.26
N SER A 212 -11.37 2.52 -12.41
CA SER A 212 -10.56 1.58 -13.17
C SER A 212 -9.29 2.28 -13.67
N PHE A 213 -9.44 3.48 -14.25
CA PHE A 213 -8.33 4.32 -14.68
C PHE A 213 -7.39 4.68 -13.54
N CYS A 214 -7.93 5.13 -12.40
CA CYS A 214 -7.09 5.53 -11.27
C CYS A 214 -6.32 4.34 -10.66
N LEU A 215 -6.98 3.18 -10.51
CA LEU A 215 -6.30 1.98 -10.01
C LEU A 215 -5.19 1.53 -10.96
N ARG A 216 -5.39 1.58 -12.29
CA ARG A 216 -4.32 1.28 -13.26
C ARG A 216 -3.10 2.18 -13.05
N GLN A 217 -3.30 3.50 -12.95
CA GLN A 217 -2.21 4.45 -12.72
C GLN A 217 -1.49 4.21 -11.40
N THR A 218 -2.26 3.96 -10.34
CA THR A 218 -1.75 3.67 -8.98
C THR A 218 -0.86 2.44 -8.98
N ILE A 219 -1.31 1.35 -9.62
CA ILE A 219 -0.55 0.09 -9.75
C ILE A 219 0.77 0.33 -10.48
N LEU A 220 0.76 1.08 -11.59
CA LEU A 220 1.96 1.38 -12.36
C LEU A 220 2.97 2.22 -11.56
N VAL A 221 2.51 3.26 -10.87
CA VAL A 221 3.36 4.08 -10.01
C VAL A 221 3.96 3.25 -8.88
N ALA A 222 3.18 2.38 -8.25
CA ALA A 222 3.68 1.48 -7.19
C ALA A 222 4.80 0.58 -7.72
N ILE A 223 4.61 -0.07 -8.87
CA ILE A 223 5.59 -0.98 -9.46
C ILE A 223 6.89 -0.25 -9.84
N ILE A 224 6.81 0.92 -10.47
CA ILE A 224 8.00 1.69 -10.88
C ILE A 224 8.84 2.15 -9.68
N ASN A 225 8.22 2.27 -8.50
CA ASN A 225 8.89 2.62 -7.26
C ASN A 225 9.18 1.39 -6.37
N GLY A 226 9.01 0.17 -6.89
CA GLY A 226 9.30 -1.07 -6.16
C GLY A 226 8.35 -1.36 -5.00
N GLN A 227 7.21 -0.68 -4.93
CA GLN A 227 6.24 -0.77 -3.84
C GLN A 227 5.25 -1.92 -4.09
N PHE A 228 5.74 -3.15 -4.19
CA PHE A 228 4.91 -4.30 -4.57
C PHE A 228 3.88 -4.70 -3.50
N HIS A 229 4.19 -4.46 -2.23
CA HIS A 229 3.30 -4.76 -1.10
C HIS A 229 1.95 -4.02 -1.17
N LEU A 230 1.89 -2.86 -1.85
CA LEU A 230 0.65 -2.14 -2.12
C LEU A 230 -0.39 -3.01 -2.82
N LEU A 231 0.07 -3.90 -3.70
CA LEU A 231 -0.77 -4.69 -4.59
C LEU A 231 -1.56 -5.78 -3.85
N HIS A 232 -1.19 -6.11 -2.60
CA HIS A 232 -1.98 -6.98 -1.72
C HIS A 232 -3.33 -6.38 -1.33
N TYR A 233 -3.42 -5.05 -1.33
CA TYR A 233 -4.55 -4.32 -0.76
C TYR A 233 -5.46 -3.70 -1.81
N LEU A 234 -5.05 -3.72 -3.08
CA LEU A 234 -5.78 -3.11 -4.19
C LEU A 234 -6.63 -4.14 -4.95
N PRO A 235 -7.82 -3.75 -5.46
CA PRO A 235 -8.60 -4.60 -6.35
C PRO A 235 -7.82 -4.95 -7.63
N ALA A 236 -8.09 -6.14 -8.17
CA ALA A 236 -7.59 -6.52 -9.48
C ALA A 236 -8.21 -5.62 -10.57
N VAL A 237 -7.40 -5.22 -11.55
CA VAL A 237 -7.84 -4.36 -12.65
C VAL A 237 -7.45 -4.98 -13.98
N ASN A 238 -8.33 -4.85 -14.97
CA ASN A 238 -8.03 -5.24 -16.33
C ASN A 238 -7.20 -4.15 -17.04
N PHE A 239 -6.08 -4.54 -17.64
CA PHE A 239 -5.20 -3.69 -18.44
C PHE A 239 -5.36 -3.87 -19.96
N THR A 240 -6.18 -4.80 -20.45
CA THR A 240 -6.21 -5.22 -21.87
C THR A 240 -6.47 -4.07 -22.88
N ASP A 241 -7.16 -2.98 -22.49
CA ASP A 241 -7.53 -1.87 -23.38
C ASP A 241 -6.77 -0.55 -23.13
N SER A 242 -5.68 -0.57 -22.36
CA SER A 242 -5.15 0.67 -21.78
C SER A 242 -4.25 1.50 -22.72
N TYR A 243 -4.86 2.36 -23.53
CA TYR A 243 -4.25 3.61 -24.01
C TYR A 243 -3.73 4.49 -22.84
N ASP A 244 -4.19 4.24 -21.61
CA ASP A 244 -3.80 4.90 -20.37
C ASP A 244 -2.34 4.67 -19.94
N LEU A 245 -1.61 3.80 -20.65
CA LEU A 245 -0.16 3.62 -20.50
C LEU A 245 0.65 4.66 -21.29
N PHE A 246 0.01 5.49 -22.12
CA PHE A 246 0.68 6.54 -22.90
C PHE A 246 1.47 7.57 -22.07
N PRO A 247 1.01 8.02 -20.89
CA PRO A 247 1.82 8.89 -20.03
C PRO A 247 3.11 8.19 -19.56
N PHE A 248 3.13 6.86 -19.56
CA PHE A 248 4.30 6.02 -19.26
C PHE A 248 5.14 5.70 -20.51
N ALA A 249 4.75 6.16 -21.70
CA ALA A 249 5.38 5.85 -22.99
C ALA A 249 6.65 6.66 -23.30
N TYR A 250 7.37 7.11 -22.27
CA TYR A 250 8.75 7.55 -22.39
C TYR A 250 9.66 6.36 -22.02
N GLY A 251 10.50 5.93 -22.95
CA GLY A 251 11.25 4.65 -22.88
C GLY A 251 11.96 4.33 -21.57
N GLU A 252 12.37 5.36 -20.82
CA GLU A 252 12.99 5.21 -19.50
C GLU A 252 12.06 4.58 -18.44
N MET A 253 10.75 4.87 -18.50
CA MET A 253 9.76 4.27 -17.59
C MET A 253 9.49 2.80 -17.91
N PHE A 254 9.56 2.39 -19.18
CA PHE A 254 9.46 0.97 -19.55
C PHE A 254 10.62 0.17 -18.96
N LEU A 255 11.84 0.65 -19.15
CA LEU A 255 13.03 -0.01 -18.62
C LEU A 255 13.00 -0.08 -17.09
N ARG A 256 12.53 0.98 -16.43
CA ARG A 256 12.38 0.98 -14.97
C ARG A 256 11.33 -0.03 -14.50
N PHE A 257 10.19 -0.15 -15.17
CA PHE A 257 9.20 -1.19 -14.87
C PHE A 257 9.81 -2.60 -14.93
N PHE A 258 10.49 -2.93 -16.04
CA PHE A 258 11.11 -4.25 -16.17
C PHE A 258 12.26 -4.45 -15.20
N ARG A 259 13.03 -3.40 -14.86
CA ARG A 259 14.05 -3.45 -13.82
C ARG A 259 13.46 -3.86 -12.48
N GLU A 260 12.38 -3.21 -12.06
CA GLU A 260 11.74 -3.53 -10.78
C GLU A 260 11.10 -4.93 -10.81
N LEU A 261 10.50 -5.33 -11.94
CA LEU A 261 9.97 -6.68 -12.10
C LEU A 261 11.06 -7.76 -12.08
N ILE A 262 12.25 -7.46 -12.61
CA ILE A 262 13.44 -8.33 -12.57
C ILE A 262 13.98 -8.45 -11.15
N ASN A 263 14.01 -7.33 -10.42
CA ASN A 263 14.50 -7.25 -9.05
C ASN A 263 13.44 -7.65 -8.01
N TYR A 264 12.27 -8.06 -8.47
CA TYR A 264 11.15 -8.45 -7.64
C TYR A 264 11.58 -9.54 -6.63
N PRO A 265 11.43 -9.29 -5.32
CA PRO A 265 11.85 -10.24 -4.30
C PRO A 265 11.13 -11.58 -4.44
N ALA A 266 11.87 -12.69 -4.35
CA ALA A 266 11.24 -14.01 -4.29
C ALA A 266 10.29 -14.16 -3.09
N THR A 267 10.48 -13.38 -2.02
CA THR A 267 9.59 -13.28 -0.86
C THR A 267 8.22 -12.73 -1.25
N GLU A 268 8.15 -11.71 -2.10
CA GLU A 268 6.88 -11.16 -2.57
C GLU A 268 6.06 -12.17 -3.39
N THR A 269 6.70 -13.09 -4.14
CA THR A 269 5.94 -14.17 -4.83
C THR A 269 5.21 -15.09 -3.85
N PHE A 270 5.68 -15.22 -2.61
CA PHE A 270 4.98 -15.99 -1.57
C PHE A 270 3.77 -15.24 -1.01
N PHE A 271 3.83 -13.92 -0.96
CA PHE A 271 2.75 -13.08 -0.40
C PHE A 271 1.73 -12.67 -1.45
N ASN A 272 2.10 -12.71 -2.74
CA ASN A 272 1.26 -12.26 -3.84
C ASN A 272 1.17 -13.28 -4.97
N GLU A 273 0.55 -14.43 -4.73
CA GLU A 273 0.37 -15.47 -5.76
C GLU A 273 -0.37 -14.95 -7.00
N LYS A 274 -1.27 -13.96 -6.82
CA LYS A 274 -2.04 -13.31 -7.89
C LYS A 274 -1.31 -12.17 -8.59
N LEU A 275 -0.11 -11.79 -8.11
CA LEU A 275 0.65 -10.70 -8.70
C LEU A 275 1.06 -11.01 -10.12
N SER A 276 1.47 -12.25 -10.39
CA SER A 276 1.82 -12.65 -11.75
C SER A 276 0.66 -12.45 -12.71
N ASP A 277 -0.58 -12.67 -12.27
CA ASP A 277 -1.77 -12.50 -13.11
C ASP A 277 -2.09 -11.02 -13.35
N CYS A 278 -1.76 -10.15 -12.39
CA CYS A 278 -1.89 -8.70 -12.54
C CYS A 278 -0.77 -8.09 -13.40
N LEU A 279 0.47 -8.58 -13.24
CA LEU A 279 1.65 -8.04 -13.92
C LEU A 279 1.78 -8.51 -15.37
N LYS A 280 1.34 -9.72 -15.70
CA LYS A 280 1.46 -10.29 -17.06
C LYS A 280 0.78 -9.42 -18.13
N PRO A 281 -0.49 -8.99 -17.97
CA PRO A 281 -1.14 -8.10 -18.93
C PRO A 281 -0.41 -6.76 -19.09
N ILE A 282 0.05 -6.16 -17.98
CA ILE A 282 0.81 -4.90 -18.01
C ILE A 282 2.11 -5.09 -18.80
N ALA A 283 2.89 -6.10 -18.43
CA ALA A 283 4.15 -6.39 -19.06
C ALA A 283 4.00 -6.71 -20.55
N ARG A 284 2.94 -7.42 -20.97
CA ARG A 284 2.62 -7.65 -22.39
C ARG A 284 2.48 -6.35 -23.16
N ILE A 285 1.68 -5.43 -22.65
CA ILE A 285 1.42 -4.16 -23.35
C ILE A 285 2.67 -3.27 -23.39
N LEU A 286 3.40 -3.18 -22.27
CA LEU A 286 4.64 -2.42 -22.22
C LEU A 286 5.71 -3.02 -23.14
N TYR A 287 5.85 -4.36 -23.15
CA TYR A 287 6.80 -5.07 -24.02
C TYR A 287 6.49 -4.86 -25.51
N ALA A 288 5.21 -4.95 -25.89
CA ALA A 288 4.77 -4.71 -27.28
C ALA A 288 5.00 -3.25 -27.73
N SER A 289 5.06 -2.32 -26.78
CA SER A 289 5.25 -0.89 -27.03
C SER A 289 6.72 -0.44 -26.93
N MET A 290 7.66 -1.34 -26.64
CA MET A 290 9.08 -1.00 -26.47
C MET A 290 9.75 -0.59 -27.79
N SER A 291 10.62 0.41 -27.72
CA SER A 291 11.54 0.72 -28.82
C SER A 291 12.62 -0.36 -28.95
N PHE A 292 13.23 -0.46 -30.14
CA PHE A 292 14.37 -1.37 -30.35
C PHE A 292 15.52 -1.14 -29.36
N LEU A 293 15.77 0.13 -29.00
CA LEU A 293 16.83 0.49 -28.04
C LEU A 293 16.50 0.00 -26.62
N ASP A 294 15.25 0.13 -26.19
CA ASP A 294 14.81 -0.35 -24.87
C ASP A 294 14.83 -1.88 -24.81
N PHE A 295 14.44 -2.53 -25.90
CA PHE A 295 14.55 -3.99 -26.04
C PHE A 295 16.00 -4.48 -25.87
N TYR A 296 16.94 -3.81 -26.54
CA TYR A 296 18.37 -4.13 -26.43
C TYR A 296 18.90 -3.94 -25.00
N ARG A 297 18.53 -2.83 -24.34
CA ARG A 297 18.91 -2.55 -22.94
C ARG A 297 18.33 -3.57 -21.97
N LEU A 298 17.07 -3.97 -22.14
CA LEU A 298 16.44 -5.04 -21.37
C LEU A 298 17.23 -6.36 -21.53
N GLY A 299 17.63 -6.69 -22.76
CA GLY A 299 18.49 -7.85 -23.04
C GLY A 299 19.80 -7.82 -22.27
N GLN A 300 20.49 -6.66 -22.24
CA GLN A 300 21.72 -6.50 -21.46
C GLN A 300 21.50 -6.66 -19.96
N MET A 301 20.40 -6.13 -19.42
CA MET A 301 20.06 -6.28 -18.00
C MET A 301 19.90 -7.75 -17.62
N ILE A 302 19.22 -8.54 -18.46
CA ILE A 302 19.01 -9.98 -18.23
C ILE A 302 20.32 -10.76 -18.23
N VAL A 303 21.24 -10.45 -19.15
CA VAL A 303 22.56 -11.10 -19.24
C VAL A 303 23.41 -10.86 -17.98
N ASN A 304 23.19 -9.73 -17.30
CA ASN A 304 23.95 -9.37 -16.09
C ASN A 304 23.43 -10.05 -14.80
N ILE A 305 22.30 -10.77 -14.86
CA ILE A 305 21.75 -11.48 -13.69
C ILE A 305 22.57 -12.73 -13.41
N ARG A 306 23.20 -12.78 -12.24
CA ARG A 306 24.03 -13.91 -11.81
C ARG A 306 23.25 -15.04 -11.13
N ASP A 307 22.08 -14.75 -10.56
CA ASP A 307 21.22 -15.77 -9.95
C ASP A 307 20.44 -16.54 -11.03
N ILE A 308 20.77 -17.83 -11.19
CA ILE A 308 20.17 -18.73 -12.18
C ILE A 308 18.66 -18.88 -11.94
N LYS A 309 18.20 -18.86 -10.68
CA LYS A 309 16.79 -19.04 -10.34
C LYS A 309 15.96 -17.84 -10.79
N THR A 310 16.43 -16.63 -10.49
CA THR A 310 15.83 -15.36 -10.94
C THR A 310 15.87 -15.26 -12.46
N LEU A 311 17.01 -15.58 -13.09
CA LEU A 311 17.16 -15.58 -14.55
C LEU A 311 16.13 -16.50 -15.24
N ASN A 312 15.93 -17.72 -14.73
CA ASN A 312 14.97 -18.67 -15.29
C ASN A 312 13.51 -18.19 -15.12
N ARG A 313 13.19 -17.55 -13.99
CA ARG A 313 11.86 -16.96 -13.77
C ARG A 313 11.58 -15.84 -14.76
N ILE A 314 12.54 -14.94 -14.96
CA ILE A 314 12.42 -13.82 -15.90
C ILE A 314 12.31 -14.33 -17.34
N LYS A 315 13.13 -15.31 -17.75
CA LYS A 315 13.04 -15.91 -19.08
C LYS A 315 11.66 -16.53 -19.34
N ARG A 316 11.10 -17.24 -18.36
CA ARG A 316 9.73 -17.78 -18.47
C ARG A 316 8.70 -16.67 -18.57
N PHE A 317 8.79 -15.66 -17.71
CA PHE A 317 7.87 -14.52 -17.74
C PHE A 317 7.92 -13.79 -19.10
N LEU A 318 9.11 -13.52 -19.64
CA LEU A 318 9.30 -12.88 -20.94
C LEU A 318 8.77 -13.75 -22.09
N HIS A 319 9.02 -15.06 -22.03
CA HIS A 319 8.48 -16.02 -22.99
C HIS A 319 6.94 -16.07 -22.95
N ASP A 320 6.34 -16.02 -21.75
CA ASP A 320 4.89 -16.02 -21.56
C ASP A 320 4.22 -14.73 -22.03
N ILE A 321 4.93 -13.60 -22.01
CA ILE A 321 4.40 -12.32 -22.53
C ILE A 321 4.67 -12.12 -24.03
N SER A 322 5.65 -12.83 -24.61
CA SER A 322 5.94 -12.77 -26.05
C SER A 322 5.03 -13.67 -26.92
N ASN A 323 4.33 -14.63 -26.30
CA ASN A 323 3.39 -15.56 -26.95
C ASN A 323 1.94 -15.28 -26.52
#